data_AF-A0A8J7FLS8-F1
#
_entry.id   AF-A0A8J7FLS8-F1
#
_cell.length_a   1.000
_cell.length_b   1.000
_cell.length_c   1.000
_cell.angle_alpha   90.00
_cell.angle_beta   90.00
_cell.angle_gamma   90.00
#
_symmetry.space_group_name_H-M   'P 1'
#
loop_
_entity.id
_entity.type
_entity.pdbx_description
1 polymer ?
#
loop_
_entity_poly.entity_id
_entity_poly.type
_entity_poly.pdbx_seq_one_letter_code
_entity_poly.pdbx_strand_id
1 'polypeptide(L)'
;MNAPVDFQKPFEAVKSLMTIQAEAITKSVEQQQKSGEELTNFFKAEAEKAKELKTPEDIIKFNMDANKALFELMKAQGEAFTAIANSAREAAMSEVASLTK
;
A
#
# COMPACT_ATOMS: atom_id res chain seq x y z
N MET A 1 10.30 50.83 -2.00
CA MET A 1 9.57 50.07 -3.05
C MET A 1 9.13 48.76 -2.42
N ASN A 2 7.82 48.55 -2.22
CA ASN A 2 7.29 47.22 -1.88
C ASN A 2 6.88 46.58 -3.20
N ALA A 3 7.66 45.62 -3.69
CA ALA A 3 7.14 44.72 -4.72
C ALA A 3 5.99 43.90 -4.11
N PRO A 4 4.83 43.77 -4.77
CA PRO A 4 3.77 42.91 -4.27
C PRO A 4 4.29 41.47 -4.20
N VAL A 5 4.07 40.82 -3.06
CA VAL A 5 4.40 39.40 -2.87
C VAL A 5 3.52 38.58 -3.83
N ASP A 6 4.15 37.81 -4.72
CA ASP A 6 3.45 36.92 -5.64
C ASP A 6 3.12 35.60 -4.94
N PHE A 7 1.84 35.43 -4.60
CA PHE A 7 1.30 34.23 -3.94
C PHE A 7 0.84 33.14 -4.91
N GLN A 8 0.90 33.38 -6.23
CA GLN A 8 0.39 32.43 -7.22
C GLN A 8 1.22 31.14 -7.22
N LYS A 9 2.55 31.25 -7.14
CA LYS A 9 3.45 30.09 -7.07
C LYS A 9 3.26 29.24 -5.80
N PRO A 10 3.25 29.81 -4.57
CA PRO A 10 2.91 29.05 -3.38
C PRO A 10 1.55 28.35 -3.44
N PHE A 11 0.54 28.98 -4.05
CA PHE A 11 -0.79 28.40 -4.16
C PHE A 11 -0.83 27.18 -5.09
N GLU A 12 -0.23 27.28 -6.29
CA GLU A 12 -0.13 26.15 -7.21
C GLU A 12 0.69 25.00 -6.62
N ALA A 13 1.72 25.30 -5.84
CA ALA A 13 2.51 24.30 -5.13
C ALA A 13 1.69 23.51 -4.09
N VAL A 14 0.91 24.22 -3.26
CA VAL A 14 0.01 23.59 -2.28
C VAL A 14 -1.01 22.71 -2.99
N LYS A 15 -1.57 23.19 -4.10
CA LYS A 15 -2.50 22.42 -4.92
C LYS A 15 -1.85 21.14 -5.46
N SER A 16 -0.64 21.22 -6.00
CA SER A 16 0.13 20.05 -6.47
C SER A 16 0.36 19.04 -5.34
N LEU A 17 0.79 19.50 -4.17
CA LEU A 17 0.99 18.64 -2.98
C LEU A 17 -0.31 17.98 -2.52
N MET A 18 -1.44 18.70 -2.56
CA MET A 18 -2.75 18.12 -2.25
C MET A 18 -3.15 17.05 -3.26
N THR A 19 -2.89 17.26 -4.56
CA THR A 19 -3.13 16.26 -5.60
C THR A 19 -2.29 15.00 -5.36
N ILE A 20 -1.00 15.14 -5.04
CA ILE A 20 -0.12 14.02 -4.70
C ILE A 20 -0.66 13.22 -3.50
N GLN A 21 -1.13 13.90 -2.45
CA GLN A 21 -1.73 13.23 -1.29
C GLN A 21 -3.04 12.51 -1.65
N ALA A 22 -3.90 13.13 -2.44
CA ALA A 22 -5.15 12.51 -2.89
C ALA A 22 -4.86 11.24 -3.71
N GLU A 23 -3.92 11.28 -4.64
CA GLU A 23 -3.50 10.11 -5.42
C GLU A 23 -2.93 8.99 -4.54
N ALA A 24 -2.12 9.34 -3.54
CA ALA A 24 -1.57 8.37 -2.60
C ALA A 24 -2.67 7.69 -1.76
N ILE A 25 -3.67 8.45 -1.32
CA ILE A 25 -4.84 7.92 -0.61
C ILE A 25 -5.62 6.98 -1.53
N THR A 26 -5.93 7.39 -2.76
CA THR A 26 -6.65 6.54 -3.72
C THR A 26 -5.91 5.23 -3.95
N LYS A 27 -4.61 5.26 -4.25
CA LYS A 27 -3.80 4.05 -4.43
C LYS A 27 -3.77 3.18 -3.18
N SER A 28 -3.74 3.78 -1.99
CA SER A 28 -3.78 3.05 -0.73
C SER A 28 -5.13 2.33 -0.52
N VAL A 29 -6.24 2.97 -0.87
CA VAL A 29 -7.57 2.35 -0.80
C VAL A 29 -7.68 1.19 -1.79
N GLU A 30 -7.23 1.37 -3.04
CA GLU A 30 -7.21 0.31 -4.05
C GLU A 30 -6.34 -0.87 -3.58
N GLN A 31 -5.15 -0.60 -3.03
CA GLN A 31 -4.28 -1.62 -2.48
C GLN A 31 -4.92 -2.33 -1.28
N GLN A 32 -5.65 -1.63 -0.42
CA GLN A 32 -6.36 -2.23 0.70
C GLN A 32 -7.47 -3.18 0.24
N GLN A 33 -8.23 -2.79 -0.77
CA GLN A 33 -9.27 -3.63 -1.37
C GLN A 33 -8.65 -4.90 -1.96
N LYS A 34 -7.60 -4.75 -2.77
CA LYS A 34 -6.86 -5.88 -3.35
C LYS A 34 -6.32 -6.81 -2.27
N SER A 35 -5.68 -6.27 -1.23
CA SER A 35 -5.15 -7.04 -0.10
C SER A 35 -6.25 -7.83 0.61
N GLY A 36 -7.43 -7.23 0.79
CA GLY A 36 -8.60 -7.89 1.39
C GLY A 36 -9.15 -9.03 0.54
N GLU A 37 -9.20 -8.86 -0.78
CA GLU A 37 -9.60 -9.91 -1.73
C GLU A 37 -8.60 -11.07 -1.73
N GLU A 38 -7.30 -10.78 -1.76
CA GLU A 38 -6.24 -11.79 -1.70
C GLU A 38 -6.31 -12.61 -0.41
N LEU A 39 -6.50 -11.95 0.75
CA LEU A 39 -6.67 -12.64 2.03
C LEU A 39 -7.93 -13.52 2.05
N THR A 40 -9.04 -13.00 1.53
CA THR A 40 -10.30 -13.76 1.44
C THR A 40 -10.11 -15.01 0.58
N ASN A 41 -9.46 -14.87 -0.58
CA ASN A 41 -9.20 -15.98 -1.48
C ASN A 41 -8.22 -16.99 -0.88
N PHE A 42 -7.19 -16.51 -0.18
CA PHE A 42 -6.27 -17.36 0.59
C PHE A 42 -7.03 -18.23 1.60
N PHE A 43 -7.84 -17.63 2.47
CA PHE A 43 -8.57 -18.40 3.48
C PHE A 43 -9.61 -19.36 2.88
N LYS A 44 -10.27 -18.99 1.77
CA LYS A 44 -11.14 -19.91 1.04
C LYS A 44 -10.38 -21.13 0.54
N ALA A 45 -9.21 -20.93 -0.07
CA ALA A 45 -8.39 -22.02 -0.59
C ALA A 45 -7.87 -22.93 0.54
N GLU A 46 -7.40 -22.35 1.65
CA GLU A 46 -6.95 -23.12 2.81
C GLU A 46 -8.09 -23.88 3.49
N ALA A 47 -9.30 -23.32 3.55
CA ALA A 47 -10.48 -24.01 4.07
C ALA A 47 -10.87 -25.23 3.24
N GLU A 48 -10.74 -25.17 1.91
CA GLU A 48 -10.97 -26.35 1.06
C GLU A 48 -9.91 -27.43 1.28
N LYS A 49 -8.62 -27.06 1.33
CA LYS A 49 -7.53 -28.01 1.64
C LYS A 49 -7.68 -28.65 3.01
N ALA A 50 -8.17 -27.90 3.99
CA ALA A 50 -8.37 -28.41 5.35
C ALA A 50 -9.35 -29.59 5.41
N LYS A 51 -10.30 -29.70 4.46
CA LYS A 51 -11.25 -30.82 4.38
C LYS A 51 -10.58 -32.14 4.00
N GLU A 52 -9.39 -32.10 3.41
CA GLU A 52 -8.67 -33.28 2.94
C GLU A 52 -7.71 -33.86 3.99
N LEU A 53 -7.54 -33.18 5.14
CA LEU A 53 -6.64 -33.58 6.21
C LEU A 53 -7.21 -34.79 6.98
N LYS A 54 -6.39 -35.83 7.16
CA LYS A 54 -6.84 -37.10 7.75
C LYS A 54 -6.09 -37.50 9.01
N THR A 55 -4.87 -36.99 9.20
CA THR A 55 -4.00 -37.37 10.31
C THR A 55 -3.54 -36.15 11.11
N PRO A 56 -3.15 -36.33 12.39
CA PRO A 56 -2.52 -35.26 13.17
C PRO A 56 -1.28 -34.68 12.49
N GLU A 57 -0.47 -35.50 11.84
CA GLU A 57 0.72 -35.08 11.10
C GLU A 57 0.35 -34.19 9.90
N ASP A 58 -0.69 -34.54 9.15
CA ASP A 58 -1.19 -33.72 8.04
C ASP A 58 -1.65 -32.34 8.54
N ILE A 59 -2.34 -32.29 9.69
CA ILE A 59 -2.81 -31.05 10.30
C ILE A 59 -1.64 -30.15 10.70
N ILE A 60 -0.59 -30.71 11.32
CA ILE A 60 0.58 -29.93 11.72
C ILE A 60 1.29 -29.36 10.49
N LYS A 61 1.53 -30.21 9.48
CA LYS A 61 2.18 -29.78 8.23
C LYS A 61 1.38 -28.70 7.51
N PHE A 62 0.08 -28.91 7.36
CA PHE A 62 -0.84 -27.94 6.79
C PHE A 62 -0.76 -26.59 7.52
N ASN A 63 -0.83 -26.57 8.85
CA ASN A 63 -0.75 -25.33 9.62
C ASN A 63 0.59 -24.59 9.42
N MET A 64 1.70 -25.32 9.36
CA MET A 64 3.00 -24.72 9.12
C MET A 64 3.08 -24.09 7.73
N ASP A 65 2.64 -24.82 6.70
CA ASP A 65 2.68 -24.35 5.31
C ASP A 65 1.72 -23.17 5.09
N ALA A 66 0.50 -23.25 5.64
CA ALA A 66 -0.50 -22.19 5.57
C ALA A 66 -0.02 -20.91 6.27
N ASN A 67 0.53 -21.01 7.49
CA ASN A 67 1.04 -19.83 8.19
C ASN A 67 2.22 -19.19 7.47
N LYS A 68 3.12 -20.00 6.89
CA LYS A 68 4.21 -19.47 6.07
C LYS A 68 3.67 -18.69 4.86
N ALA A 69 2.72 -19.27 4.13
CA ALA A 69 2.11 -18.61 2.98
C ALA A 69 1.35 -17.33 3.38
N LEU A 70 0.64 -17.33 4.51
CA LEU A 70 -0.04 -16.16 5.04
C LEU A 70 0.95 -15.03 5.36
N PHE A 71 2.06 -15.33 6.03
CA PHE A 71 3.05 -14.31 6.37
C PHE A 71 3.76 -13.74 5.15
N GLU A 72 4.07 -14.55 4.14
CA GLU A 72 4.60 -14.04 2.87
C GLU A 72 3.59 -13.14 2.14
N LEU A 73 2.30 -13.52 2.14
CA LEU A 73 1.23 -12.68 1.59
C LEU A 73 1.15 -11.34 2.32
N MET A 74 1.11 -11.35 3.66
CA MET A 74 1.04 -10.13 4.47
C MET A 74 2.28 -9.24 4.27
N LYS A 75 3.46 -9.84 4.15
CA LYS A 75 4.70 -9.13 3.86
C LYS A 75 4.63 -8.42 2.51
N ALA A 76 4.21 -9.12 1.45
CA ALA A 76 4.05 -8.55 0.13
C ALA A 76 3.05 -7.37 0.13
N GLN A 77 1.96 -7.47 0.88
CA GLN A 77 1.01 -6.38 1.05
C GLN A 77 1.65 -5.15 1.74
N GLY A 78 2.44 -5.37 2.80
CA GLY A 78 3.17 -4.30 3.47
C GLY A 78 4.21 -3.62 2.58
N GLU A 79 4.91 -4.39 1.75
CA GLU A 79 5.85 -3.87 0.75
C GLU A 79 5.14 -3.01 -0.30
N ALA A 80 3.95 -3.42 -0.75
CA ALA A 80 3.14 -2.64 -1.69
C ALA A 80 2.70 -1.28 -1.11
N PHE A 81 2.24 -1.24 0.15
CA PHE A 81 1.94 0.02 0.83
C PHE A 81 3.18 0.91 1.00
N THR A 82 4.32 0.30 1.34
CA THR A 82 5.59 1.02 1.47
C THR A 82 6.00 1.65 0.14
N ALA A 83 5.79 0.96 -0.98
CA ALA A 83 6.06 1.50 -2.31
C ALA A 83 5.17 2.71 -2.65
N ILE A 84 3.87 2.67 -2.31
CA ILE A 84 2.96 3.81 -2.48
C ILE A 84 3.45 5.01 -1.67
N ALA A 85 3.78 4.80 -0.40
CA ALA A 85 4.27 5.87 0.48
C ALA A 85 5.58 6.49 -0.04
N ASN A 86 6.52 5.66 -0.50
CA ASN A 86 7.78 6.13 -1.07
C ASN A 86 7.58 6.95 -2.35
N SER A 87 6.73 6.47 -3.26
CA SER A 87 6.41 7.18 -4.50
C SER A 87 5.76 8.55 -4.23
N ALA A 88 4.80 8.62 -3.29
CA ALA A 88 4.17 9.87 -2.90
C ALA A 88 5.18 10.86 -2.27
N ARG A 89 6.06 10.36 -1.39
CA ARG A 89 7.14 11.15 -0.78
C ARG A 89 8.08 11.71 -1.84
N GLU A 90 8.53 10.90 -2.78
CA GLU A 90 9.43 11.32 -3.85
C GLU A 90 8.80 12.39 -4.74
N ALA A 91 7.53 12.21 -5.11
CA ALA A 91 6.78 13.21 -5.87
C ALA A 91 6.67 14.55 -5.09
N ALA A 92 6.31 14.49 -3.80
CA ALA A 92 6.21 15.68 -2.96
C ALA A 92 7.56 16.39 -2.78
N MET A 93 8.65 15.64 -2.61
CA MET A 93 9.99 16.22 -2.52
C MET A 93 10.42 16.89 -3.84
N SER A 94 10.06 16.28 -4.98
CA SER A 94 10.31 16.88 -6.30
C SER A 94 9.54 18.19 -6.47
N GLU A 95 8.28 18.23 -6.07
CA GLU A 95 7.45 19.45 -6.10
C GLU A 95 8.08 20.55 -5.25
N VAL A 96 8.41 20.26 -3.98
CA VAL A 96 9.05 21.22 -3.06
C VAL A 96 10.39 21.71 -3.60
N ALA A 97 11.22 20.84 -4.17
CA ALA A 97 12.49 21.21 -4.76
C ALA A 97 12.35 22.13 -6.00
N SER A 98 11.20 22.10 -6.68
CA SER A 98 10.92 23.00 -7.80
C SER A 98 10.56 24.42 -7.36
N LEU A 99 10.13 24.59 -6.10
CA LEU A 99 9.78 25.90 -5.51
C LEU A 99 11.00 26.69 -5.04
N THR A 100 12.10 25.99 -4.75
CA THR A 100 13.36 26.59 -4.31
C THR A 100 14.33 26.90 -5.46
N LYS A 101 13.97 26.51 -6.68
CA LYS A 101 14.65 26.86 -7.94
C LYS A 101 14.02 28.11 -8.57
#